data_AF-A0A959BLC8-F1
#
_entry.id   AF-A0A959BLC8-F1
#
_cell.length_a   1.000
_cell.length_b   1.000
_cell.length_c   1.000
_cell.angle_alpha   90.00
_cell.angle_beta   90.00
_cell.angle_gamma   90.00
#
_symmetry.space_group_name_H-M   'P 1'
#
loop_
_entity.id
_entity.type
_entity.pdbx_description
1 polymer ?
#
loop_
_entity_poly.entity_id
_entity_poly.type
_entity_poly.pdbx_seq_one_letter_code
_entity_poly.pdbx_strand_id
1 'polypeptide(L)'
;KAEVAARQSKLNDAVTQLDQVLTKTNDVFGVNANLPGYSGTMTQEAVLQEIYRNRCIELFMSGMKLEDSRRFGRPGPTDANPERNRNFYPYPNVERDNNPDNTPMDPPV
;
A
#
# COMPACT_ATOMS: atom_id res chain seq x y z
N LYS A 1 7.74 3.26 -8.86
CA LYS A 1 9.16 3.64 -9.03
C LYS A 1 9.78 4.12 -7.73
N ALA A 2 9.21 5.13 -7.06
CA ALA A 2 9.70 5.60 -5.76
C ALA A 2 9.92 4.49 -4.73
N GLU A 3 8.93 3.60 -4.57
CA GLU A 3 9.01 2.54 -3.54
C GLU A 3 10.17 1.56 -3.74
N VAL A 4 10.39 1.08 -4.97
CA VAL A 4 11.48 0.12 -5.23
C VAL A 4 12.84 0.77 -4.98
N ALA A 5 13.00 2.04 -5.34
CA ALA A 5 14.21 2.80 -5.03
C ALA A 5 14.41 2.93 -3.51
N ALA A 6 13.35 3.26 -2.76
CA ALA A 6 13.40 3.34 -1.31
C ALA A 6 13.77 1.98 -0.67
N ARG A 7 13.18 0.87 -1.12
CA ARG A 7 13.51 -0.49 -0.66
C ARG A 7 14.93 -0.94 -1.00
N GLN A 8 15.52 -0.40 -2.06
CA GLN A 8 16.94 -0.58 -2.42
C GLN A 8 17.88 0.42 -1.74
N SER A 9 17.39 1.20 -0.78
CA SER A 9 18.14 2.26 -0.08
C SER A 9 18.67 3.38 -0.99
N LYS A 10 18.08 3.56 -2.17
CA LYS A 10 18.37 4.67 -3.10
C LYS A 10 17.44 5.84 -2.81
N LEU A 11 17.66 6.52 -1.68
CA LEU A 11 16.70 7.48 -1.13
C LEU A 11 16.54 8.76 -1.98
N ASN A 12 17.62 9.28 -2.57
CA ASN A 12 17.52 10.45 -3.46
C ASN A 12 16.69 10.15 -4.72
N ASP A 13 16.88 8.98 -5.31
CA ASP A 13 16.07 8.52 -6.44
C ASP A 13 14.61 8.31 -6.03
N ALA A 14 14.39 7.74 -4.84
CA ALA A 14 13.05 7.54 -4.30
C ALA A 14 12.29 8.86 -4.12
N VAL A 15 12.95 9.87 -3.53
CA VAL A 15 12.38 11.22 -3.35
C VAL A 15 12.13 11.89 -4.70
N THR A 16 13.08 11.82 -5.63
CA THR A 16 12.91 12.36 -6.99
C THR A 16 11.65 11.79 -7.65
N GLN A 17 11.38 10.49 -7.48
CA GLN A 17 10.19 9.84 -8.03
C GLN A 17 8.91 10.13 -7.22
N LEU A 18 9.02 10.35 -5.90
CA LEU A 18 7.89 10.75 -5.04
C LEU A 18 7.43 12.16 -5.38
N ASP A 19 8.38 13.08 -5.61
CA ASP A 19 8.11 14.48 -5.92
C ASP A 19 7.39 14.67 -7.25
N GLN A 20 7.53 13.73 -8.20
CA GLN A 20 6.71 13.70 -9.42
C GLN A 20 5.22 13.60 -9.13
N VAL A 21 4.82 13.03 -7.99
CA VAL A 21 3.42 12.95 -7.54
C VAL A 21 3.08 14.18 -6.69
N LEU A 22 3.90 14.51 -5.70
CA LEU A 22 3.63 15.62 -4.77
C LEU A 22 3.54 16.97 -5.47
N THR A 23 4.45 17.25 -6.39
CA THR A 23 4.56 18.56 -7.06
C THR A 23 3.73 18.66 -8.33
N LYS A 24 2.98 17.60 -8.68
CA LYS A 24 2.16 17.57 -9.89
C LYS A 24 1.12 18.70 -9.83
N THR A 25 1.07 19.50 -10.89
CA THR A 25 0.13 20.64 -11.03
C THR A 25 -0.83 20.48 -12.21
N ASN A 26 -0.61 19.47 -13.05
CA ASN A 26 -1.43 19.17 -14.21
C ASN A 26 -1.97 17.75 -14.13
N ASP A 27 -3.27 17.58 -14.34
CA ASP A 27 -3.90 16.26 -14.41
C ASP A 27 -5.09 16.31 -15.38
N VAL A 28 -5.37 15.19 -16.04
CA VAL A 28 -6.46 15.09 -17.03
C VAL A 28 -7.84 15.31 -16.41
N PHE A 29 -7.99 15.07 -15.11
CA PHE A 29 -9.22 15.31 -14.36
C PHE A 29 -9.17 16.63 -13.57
N GLY A 30 -8.09 17.41 -13.70
CA GLY A 30 -7.89 18.66 -12.95
C GLY A 30 -7.63 18.45 -11.46
N VAL A 31 -7.41 17.21 -11.01
CA VAL A 31 -7.11 16.86 -9.62
C VAL A 31 -5.64 16.52 -9.49
N ASN A 32 -4.92 17.26 -8.66
CA ASN A 32 -3.49 17.08 -8.46
C ASN A 32 -3.10 17.46 -7.03
N ALA A 33 -1.90 17.06 -6.61
CA ALA A 33 -1.43 17.35 -5.26
C ALA A 33 -1.06 18.82 -5.08
N ASN A 34 -0.30 19.40 -6.03
CA ASN A 34 0.25 20.76 -5.95
C ASN A 34 0.82 21.10 -4.56
N LEU A 35 1.60 20.15 -4.01
CA LEU A 35 2.28 20.28 -2.74
C LEU A 35 3.77 20.57 -2.97
N PRO A 36 4.46 21.15 -1.97
CA PRO A 36 5.91 21.16 -1.95
C PRO A 36 6.48 19.74 -2.05
N GLY A 37 7.71 19.62 -2.58
CA GLY A 37 8.45 18.36 -2.56
C GLY A 37 8.72 17.85 -1.16
N TYR A 38 9.08 16.57 -1.04
CA TYR A 38 9.32 15.92 0.24
C TYR A 38 10.42 16.64 1.04
N SER A 39 10.06 17.10 2.24
CA SER A 39 10.98 17.79 3.16
C SER A 39 11.17 17.05 4.50
N GLY A 40 10.78 15.76 4.55
CA GLY A 40 10.91 14.93 5.74
C GLY A 40 12.30 14.35 5.93
N THR A 41 12.44 13.52 6.98
CA THR A 41 13.70 12.84 7.28
C THR A 41 14.12 11.89 6.15
N MET A 42 15.37 11.94 5.72
CA MET A 42 15.93 11.05 4.70
C MET A 42 16.30 9.66 5.25
N THR A 43 15.33 8.96 5.85
CA THR A 43 15.45 7.54 6.22
C THR A 43 14.55 6.69 5.33
N GLN A 44 14.92 5.43 5.14
CA GLN A 44 14.12 4.48 4.36
C GLN A 44 12.69 4.38 4.89
N GLU A 45 12.52 4.31 6.21
CA GLU A 45 11.22 4.24 6.87
C GLU A 45 10.35 5.47 6.60
N ALA A 46 10.89 6.68 6.81
CA ALA A 46 10.14 7.92 6.62
C ALA A 46 9.71 8.13 5.16
N VAL A 47 10.60 7.79 4.21
CA VAL A 47 10.28 7.85 2.78
C VAL A 47 9.25 6.80 2.39
N LEU A 48 9.36 5.56 2.89
CA LEU A 48 8.37 4.51 2.64
C LEU A 48 6.99 4.86 3.22
N GLN A 49 6.96 5.50 4.40
CA GLN A 49 5.72 5.96 5.02
C GLN A 49 5.04 7.04 4.17
N GLU A 50 5.79 8.01 3.65
CA GLU A 50 5.24 9.04 2.79
C GLU A 50 4.77 8.49 1.43
N ILE A 51 5.52 7.54 0.86
CA ILE A 51 5.10 6.82 -0.34
C ILE A 51 3.78 6.07 -0.09
N TYR A 52 3.65 5.34 1.02
CA TYR A 52 2.41 4.65 1.37
C TYR A 52 1.24 5.62 1.50
N ARG A 53 1.44 6.77 2.16
CA ARG A 53 0.43 7.83 2.29
C ARG A 53 -0.06 8.31 0.93
N ASN A 54 0.86 8.70 0.04
CA ASN A 54 0.51 9.22 -1.27
C ASN A 54 -0.17 8.15 -2.15
N ARG A 55 0.24 6.88 -2.03
CA ARG A 55 -0.48 5.79 -2.70
C ARG A 55 -1.92 5.64 -2.22
N CYS A 56 -2.19 5.79 -0.92
CA CYS A 56 -3.55 5.73 -0.38
C CYS A 56 -4.43 6.85 -0.91
N ILE A 57 -3.85 8.03 -1.14
CA ILE A 57 -4.55 9.21 -1.67
C ILE A 57 -4.80 9.03 -3.16
N GLU A 58 -3.74 8.79 -3.94
CA GLU A 58 -3.81 8.72 -5.41
C GLU A 58 -4.67 7.56 -5.91
N LEU A 59 -4.61 6.42 -5.21
CA LEU A 59 -5.30 5.20 -5.59
C LEU A 59 -6.56 4.97 -4.74
N PHE A 60 -7.10 6.03 -4.12
CA PHE A 60 -8.34 5.92 -3.35
C PHE A 60 -9.46 5.35 -4.24
N MET A 61 -10.22 4.41 -3.68
CA MET A 61 -11.29 3.66 -4.39
C MET A 61 -10.85 2.75 -5.55
N SER A 62 -9.55 2.57 -5.80
CA SER A 62 -9.06 1.62 -6.82
C SER A 62 -9.07 0.15 -6.37
N GLY A 63 -9.42 -0.14 -5.11
CA GLY A 63 -9.36 -1.49 -4.53
C GLY A 63 -7.95 -1.94 -4.07
N MET A 64 -6.91 -1.14 -4.30
CA MET A 64 -5.51 -1.51 -3.97
C MET A 64 -5.14 -1.45 -2.48
N LYS A 65 -6.04 -0.92 -1.62
CA LYS A 65 -5.73 -0.60 -0.23
C LYS A 65 -5.41 -1.82 0.63
N LEU A 66 -6.13 -2.94 0.45
CA LEU A 66 -5.89 -4.15 1.25
C LEU A 66 -4.51 -4.74 0.96
N GLU A 67 -4.14 -4.81 -0.32
CA GLU A 67 -2.81 -5.27 -0.75
C GLU A 67 -1.69 -4.38 -0.24
N ASP A 68 -1.86 -3.06 -0.40
CA ASP A 68 -0.90 -2.07 0.09
C ASP A 68 -0.73 -2.14 1.61
N SER A 69 -1.83 -2.29 2.36
CA SER A 69 -1.80 -2.46 3.81
C SER A 69 -0.94 -3.68 4.21
N ARG A 70 -1.13 -4.83 3.55
CA ARG A 70 -0.39 -6.07 3.84
C ARG A 70 1.11 -5.94 3.53
N ARG A 71 1.45 -5.51 2.33
CA ARG A 71 2.86 -5.45 1.86
C ARG A 71 3.71 -4.34 2.52
N PHE A 72 3.07 -3.35 3.12
CA PHE A 72 3.72 -2.34 3.96
C PHE A 72 3.75 -2.71 5.44
N GLY A 73 3.28 -3.91 5.81
CA GLY A 73 3.29 -4.37 7.19
C GLY A 73 2.43 -3.50 8.11
N ARG A 74 1.36 -2.90 7.58
CA ARG A 74 0.43 -2.11 8.39
C ARG A 74 -0.32 -3.02 9.36
N PRO A 75 -0.77 -2.50 10.52
CA PRO A 75 -1.45 -3.26 11.56
C PRO A 75 -2.53 -4.18 10.99
N GLY A 76 -2.31 -5.47 11.17
CA GLY A 76 -3.23 -6.52 10.82
C GLY A 76 -4.33 -6.70 11.86
N PRO A 77 -5.24 -7.67 11.64
CA PRO A 77 -6.42 -7.88 12.45
C PRO A 77 -6.13 -8.31 13.90
N THR A 78 -4.96 -8.89 14.16
CA THR A 78 -4.51 -9.31 15.49
C THR A 78 -3.59 -8.29 16.18
N ASP A 79 -3.26 -7.19 15.50
CA ASP A 79 -2.38 -6.16 16.03
C ASP A 79 -3.16 -5.07 16.79
N ALA A 80 -2.46 -4.28 17.60
CA ALA A 80 -3.05 -3.09 18.19
C ALA A 80 -3.40 -2.06 17.11
N ASN A 81 -4.61 -1.48 17.18
CA ASN A 81 -5.16 -0.52 16.20
C ASN A 81 -5.22 -1.10 14.76
N PRO A 82 -6.00 -2.17 14.53
CA PRO A 82 -6.05 -2.85 13.24
C PRO A 82 -6.56 -1.92 12.12
N GLU A 83 -5.84 -1.86 10.99
CA GLU A 83 -6.28 -1.13 9.79
C GLU A 83 -7.12 -1.99 8.85
N ARG A 84 -7.19 -3.30 9.11
CA ARG A 84 -7.95 -4.28 8.34
C ARG A 84 -8.50 -5.37 9.24
N ASN A 85 -9.65 -5.91 8.86
CA ASN A 85 -10.34 -6.96 9.63
C ASN A 85 -9.91 -8.39 9.25
N ARG A 86 -9.20 -8.56 8.13
CA ARG A 86 -8.64 -9.84 7.70
C ARG A 86 -7.42 -9.66 6.84
N ASN A 87 -6.53 -10.65 6.86
CA ASN A 87 -5.45 -10.74 5.89
C ASN A 87 -5.90 -11.36 4.57
N PHE A 88 -6.63 -12.49 4.61
CA PHE A 88 -7.07 -13.19 3.40
C PHE A 88 -8.56 -13.54 3.51
N TYR A 89 -9.18 -13.80 2.37
CA TYR A 89 -10.54 -14.34 2.35
C TYR A 89 -10.51 -15.86 2.52
N PRO A 90 -11.54 -16.46 3.16
CA PRO A 90 -11.69 -17.90 3.21
C PRO A 90 -11.89 -18.48 1.81
N TYR A 91 -11.64 -19.77 1.66
CA TYR A 91 -11.95 -20.47 0.42
C TYR A 91 -13.48 -20.48 0.20
N PRO A 92 -13.96 -20.35 -1.04
CA PRO A 92 -15.39 -20.38 -1.33
C PRO A 92 -16.05 -21.67 -0.83
N ASN A 93 -17.29 -21.57 -0.34
CA ASN A 93 -18.04 -22.75 0.15
C ASN A 93 -18.12 -23.85 -0.92
N VAL A 94 -18.38 -23.47 -2.18
CA VAL A 94 -18.46 -24.40 -3.32
C VAL A 94 -17.19 -25.23 -3.49
N GLU A 95 -16.01 -24.64 -3.24
CA GLU A 95 -14.74 -25.35 -3.35
C GLU A 95 -14.55 -26.31 -2.17
N ARG A 96 -14.80 -25.84 -0.95
CA ARG A 96 -14.70 -26.68 0.26
C ARG A 96 -15.66 -27.86 0.23
N ASP A 97 -16.89 -27.64 -0.21
CA ASP A 97 -17.96 -28.65 -0.18
C ASP A 97 -17.78 -29.70 -1.29
N ASN A 98 -17.29 -29.29 -2.48
CA ASN A 98 -17.14 -30.19 -3.63
C ASN A 98 -15.73 -30.80 -3.77
N ASN A 99 -14.71 -30.22 -3.11
CA ASN A 99 -13.32 -30.67 -3.19
C ASN A 99 -12.62 -30.70 -1.81
N PRO A 100 -13.20 -31.40 -0.82
CA PRO A 100 -12.74 -31.31 0.58
C PRO A 100 -11.31 -31.85 0.78
N ASP A 101 -10.89 -32.83 -0.02
CA ASP A 101 -9.57 -33.46 0.13
C ASP A 101 -8.42 -32.56 -0.37
N ASN A 102 -8.69 -31.64 -1.30
CA ASN A 102 -7.69 -30.74 -1.86
C ASN A 102 -7.84 -29.29 -1.41
N THR A 103 -8.98 -28.91 -0.84
CA THR A 103 -9.20 -27.53 -0.36
C THR A 103 -8.54 -27.35 1.00
N PRO A 104 -7.54 -26.44 1.14
CA PRO A 104 -6.90 -26.22 2.42
C PRO A 104 -7.84 -25.60 3.45
N MET A 105 -7.44 -25.63 4.72
CA MET A 105 -8.11 -24.88 5.77
C MET A 105 -8.08 -23.37 5.48
N ASP A 106 -9.14 -22.68 5.87
CA ASP A 106 -9.25 -21.24 5.69
C ASP A 106 -8.07 -20.50 6.34
N PRO A 107 -7.56 -19.44 5.70
CA PRO A 107 -6.53 -18.60 6.30
C PRO A 107 -7.00 -18.04 7.66
N PRO A 108 -6.07 -17.82 8.61
CA PRO A 108 -6.39 -17.11 9.84
C PRO A 108 -6.93 -15.72 9.51
N VAL A 109 -7.83 -15.23 10.37
CA VAL A 109 -8.37 -13.87 10.31
C VAL A 109 -7.22 -12.88 10.40
#